data_AF-A0A136ITN5-F1
#
_entry.id   AF-A0A136ITN5-F1
#
_cell.length_a   1.000
_cell.length_b   1.000
_cell.length_c   1.000
_cell.angle_alpha   90.00
_cell.angle_beta   90.00
_cell.angle_gamma   90.00
#
_symmetry.space_group_name_H-M   'P 1'
#
loop_
_entity.id
_entity.type
_entity.pdbx_description
1 polymer ?
#
loop_
_entity_poly.entity_id
_entity_poly.type
_entity_poly.pdbx_seq_one_letter_code
_entity_poly.pdbx_strand_id
1 'polypeptide(L)'
;MAFVVPTTGATAGVPDVVLPSATMTPPGPDTPQADECRQPRTNDTTASNVTVEIATTTTTTPSHTHVHHPGLVQTLTSIVNAVYTETEADIWGPGFERTSADQVAGYIAAGELAVAYLNRGGGEATTTAMTTTTTRVPIGCMHITRTSPTHAEFGMLAVDPAYRGTGAGRVMALFAEQHARDVIFASSSSSTSTSPSLDTNGNADHEPQGNHYSSSSNKNEEEQEEGDAAVRRPTMQLQLHLLVPAGRPHPFKQRLRGWYERMGYVETGRGDFAGAFPALAPLLAGPALYYRFEKVLF
;
A
#
# COMPACT_ATOMS: atom_id res chain seq x y z
N MET A 1 4.94 6.76 4.04
CA MET A 1 5.68 7.01 2.79
C MET A 1 7.14 6.77 3.09
N ALA A 2 7.78 5.81 2.42
CA ALA A 2 9.18 5.44 2.63
C ALA A 2 10.12 6.38 1.84
N PHE A 3 11.21 6.83 2.47
CA PHE A 3 12.23 7.73 1.91
C PHE A 3 13.59 7.46 2.54
N VAL A 4 14.69 7.54 1.80
CA VAL A 4 16.04 7.63 2.38
C VAL A 4 16.19 8.98 3.05
N VAL A 5 16.56 8.97 4.33
CA VAL A 5 17.08 10.18 4.98
C VAL A 5 18.59 10.18 4.78
N PRO A 6 19.17 11.14 4.01
CA PRO A 6 20.60 11.20 3.85
C PRO A 6 21.25 11.45 5.21
N THR A 7 22.16 10.56 5.61
CA THR A 7 23.03 10.79 6.76
C THR A 7 24.04 11.86 6.40
N THR A 8 24.11 12.93 7.18
CA THR A 8 25.06 14.02 6.99
C THR A 8 26.48 13.50 7.19
N GLY A 9 27.17 13.12 6.12
CA GLY A 9 28.57 12.71 6.20
C GLY A 9 29.12 12.07 4.92
N ALA A 10 30.12 12.75 4.37
CA ALA A 10 31.08 12.33 3.34
C ALA A 10 30.74 12.73 1.88
N THR A 11 31.28 13.89 1.49
CA THR A 11 31.66 14.22 0.12
C THR A 11 32.61 13.15 -0.43
N ALA A 12 32.17 12.40 -1.44
CA ALA A 12 33.02 11.62 -2.32
C ALA A 12 32.83 12.13 -3.76
N GLY A 13 33.95 12.44 -4.42
CA GLY A 13 34.00 13.06 -5.74
C GLY A 13 33.35 12.21 -6.82
N VAL A 14 32.65 12.89 -7.72
CA VAL A 14 32.00 12.33 -8.90
C VAL A 14 33.05 12.11 -9.99
N PRO A 15 33.26 10.89 -10.53
CA PRO A 15 33.91 10.74 -11.82
C PRO A 15 32.92 11.11 -12.92
N ASP A 16 33.40 11.91 -13.86
CA ASP A 16 32.71 12.38 -15.06
C ASP A 16 32.26 11.18 -15.92
N VAL A 17 30.95 10.94 -16.01
CA VAL A 17 30.35 9.95 -16.91
C VAL A 17 29.56 10.71 -17.96
N VAL A 18 30.13 10.75 -19.17
CA VAL A 18 29.47 11.24 -20.38
C VAL A 18 28.35 10.27 -20.74
N LEU A 19 27.09 10.67 -20.54
CA LEU A 19 25.92 10.00 -21.09
C LEU A 19 25.62 10.58 -22.49
N PRO A 20 25.38 9.75 -23.52
CA PRO A 20 24.98 10.25 -24.84
C PRO A 20 23.55 10.81 -24.78
N SER A 21 23.37 12.04 -25.29
CA SER A 21 22.06 12.69 -25.43
C SER A 21 21.12 11.89 -26.33
N ALA A 22 20.01 11.40 -25.76
CA ALA A 22 18.84 10.99 -26.54
C ALA A 22 17.94 12.21 -26.75
N THR A 23 18.03 12.82 -27.93
CA THR A 23 17.13 13.87 -28.40
C THR A 23 15.74 13.28 -28.63
N MET A 24 14.71 13.78 -27.94
CA MET A 24 13.33 13.64 -28.38
C MET A 24 12.82 15.00 -28.87
N THR A 25 12.55 15.07 -30.17
CA THR A 25 11.88 16.17 -30.86
C THR A 25 10.46 16.37 -30.30
N PRO A 26 9.99 17.60 -30.06
CA PRO A 26 8.61 17.83 -29.65
C PRO A 26 7.64 17.62 -30.83
N PRO A 27 6.43 17.07 -30.60
CA PRO A 27 5.40 17.03 -31.64
C PRO A 27 4.91 18.46 -31.93
N GLY A 28 4.78 18.79 -33.22
CA GLY A 28 4.20 20.04 -33.71
C GLY A 28 2.68 20.10 -33.48
N PRO A 29 2.03 21.25 -33.76
CA PRO A 29 0.63 21.46 -33.45
C PRO A 29 -0.27 20.74 -34.48
N ASP A 30 -1.00 19.71 -34.06
CA ASP A 30 -1.92 18.97 -34.92
C ASP A 30 -3.25 19.70 -35.16
N THR A 31 -3.56 19.87 -36.45
CA THR A 31 -4.91 20.09 -37.00
C THR A 31 -5.57 18.71 -37.21
N PRO A 32 -6.90 18.54 -37.03
CA PRO A 32 -7.49 17.22 -36.89
C PRO A 32 -7.88 16.56 -38.23
N GLN A 33 -7.44 15.31 -38.46
CA GLN A 33 -8.08 14.33 -39.36
C GLN A 33 -7.77 12.93 -38.78
N ALA A 34 -8.78 12.21 -38.26
CA ALA A 34 -9.70 11.33 -38.97
C ALA A 34 -9.08 9.96 -39.31
N ASP A 35 -9.50 8.97 -38.51
CA ASP A 35 -9.65 7.54 -38.80
C ASP A 35 -8.55 6.88 -39.64
N GLU A 36 -7.53 6.30 -38.99
CA GLU A 36 -6.86 5.12 -39.52
C GLU A 36 -6.15 4.27 -38.44
N CYS A 37 -6.51 2.98 -38.44
CA CYS A 37 -5.79 1.82 -37.90
C CYS A 37 -5.65 1.65 -36.37
N ARG A 38 -6.77 1.22 -35.78
CA ARG A 38 -6.84 0.35 -34.59
C ARG A 38 -5.85 -0.82 -34.70
N GLN A 39 -4.69 -0.74 -34.04
CA GLN A 39 -3.85 -1.92 -33.84
C GLN A 39 -4.52 -2.89 -32.86
N PRO A 40 -4.45 -4.21 -33.09
CA PRO A 40 -5.01 -5.19 -32.17
C PRO A 40 -4.31 -5.08 -30.82
N ARG A 41 -5.10 -5.01 -29.75
CA ARG A 41 -4.62 -5.12 -28.37
C ARG A 41 -3.78 -6.39 -28.26
N THR A 42 -2.48 -6.26 -28.08
CA THR A 42 -1.66 -7.39 -27.67
C THR A 42 -2.18 -7.86 -26.31
N ASN A 43 -2.36 -9.17 -26.19
CA ASN A 43 -3.27 -9.79 -25.24
C ASN A 43 -3.05 -9.38 -23.77
N ASP A 44 -4.18 -9.29 -23.08
CA ASP A 44 -4.45 -9.20 -21.64
C ASP A 44 -3.91 -10.44 -20.87
N THR A 45 -2.66 -10.81 -21.09
CA THR A 45 -2.05 -12.06 -20.58
C THR A 45 -1.05 -11.80 -19.45
N THR A 46 -0.54 -10.57 -19.30
CA THR A 46 0.49 -10.29 -18.29
C THR A 46 -0.12 -10.10 -16.88
N ALA A 47 -1.30 -9.49 -16.75
CA ALA A 47 -1.97 -9.36 -15.46
C ALA A 47 -2.26 -10.72 -14.81
N SER A 48 -2.60 -11.73 -15.62
CA SER A 48 -2.88 -13.11 -15.20
C SER A 48 -1.63 -13.84 -14.66
N ASN A 49 -0.43 -13.32 -14.91
CA ASN A 49 0.83 -13.93 -14.51
C ASN A 49 1.55 -13.15 -13.40
N VAL A 50 0.94 -12.12 -12.82
CA VAL A 50 1.53 -11.40 -11.67
C VAL A 50 0.92 -11.91 -10.38
N THR A 51 1.77 -12.34 -9.45
CA THR A 51 1.40 -12.61 -8.05
C THR A 51 2.01 -11.57 -7.14
N VAL A 52 1.33 -11.26 -6.03
CA VAL A 52 1.81 -10.32 -5.02
C VAL A 52 1.77 -11.01 -3.67
N GLU A 53 2.85 -10.90 -2.89
CA GLU A 53 2.96 -11.48 -1.55
C GLU A 53 3.75 -10.57 -0.62
N ILE A 54 3.50 -10.66 0.69
CA ILE A 54 4.36 -10.03 1.71
C ILE A 54 5.69 -10.77 1.74
N ALA A 55 6.79 -10.05 1.55
CA ALA A 55 8.12 -10.61 1.67
C ALA A 55 8.45 -10.93 3.13
N THR A 56 9.08 -12.08 3.36
CA THR A 56 9.44 -12.56 4.70
C THR A 56 10.93 -12.90 4.78
N THR A 57 11.54 -12.73 5.95
CA THR A 57 12.95 -13.09 6.19
C THR A 57 13.19 -14.58 6.40
N THR A 58 12.16 -15.36 6.72
CA THR A 58 12.33 -16.71 7.27
C THR A 58 11.58 -17.78 6.47
N THR A 59 12.33 -18.79 6.05
CA THR A 59 11.90 -20.03 5.38
C THR A 59 11.21 -20.96 6.37
N THR A 60 9.93 -20.77 6.73
CA THR A 60 9.25 -21.75 7.61
C THR A 60 7.74 -21.88 7.37
N THR A 61 7.31 -21.99 6.12
CA THR A 61 6.01 -22.60 5.83
C THR A 61 6.14 -23.52 4.61
N PRO A 62 5.97 -24.84 4.76
CA PRO A 62 5.97 -25.77 3.66
C PRO A 62 4.58 -25.75 3.01
N SER A 63 4.32 -24.77 2.15
CA SER A 63 3.26 -24.89 1.16
C SER A 63 3.69 -24.14 -0.10
N HIS A 64 4.15 -24.94 -1.05
CA HIS A 64 4.49 -24.60 -2.43
C HIS A 64 5.52 -23.47 -2.66
N THR A 65 6.79 -23.89 -2.75
CA THR A 65 7.80 -23.29 -3.65
C THR A 65 7.99 -21.77 -3.55
N HIS A 66 8.50 -21.28 -2.42
CA HIS A 66 9.21 -19.99 -2.41
C HIS A 66 10.68 -20.25 -2.75
N VAL A 67 11.02 -20.11 -4.04
CA VAL A 67 12.42 -20.01 -4.43
C VAL A 67 12.89 -18.62 -4.01
N HIS A 68 13.86 -18.55 -3.09
CA HIS A 68 14.56 -17.32 -2.75
C HIS A 68 15.11 -16.69 -4.02
N HIS A 69 14.79 -15.42 -4.29
CA HIS A 69 15.47 -14.69 -5.35
C HIS A 69 16.79 -14.16 -4.78
N PRO A 70 17.95 -14.68 -5.19
CA PRO A 70 19.24 -14.14 -4.74
C PRO A 70 19.28 -12.64 -5.05
N GLY A 71 19.70 -11.83 -4.07
CA GLY A 71 19.77 -10.37 -4.24
C GLY A 71 18.42 -9.65 -4.34
N LEU A 72 17.32 -10.23 -3.83
CA LEU A 72 15.99 -9.60 -3.84
C LEU A 72 16.02 -8.15 -3.36
N VAL A 73 16.70 -7.88 -2.23
CA VAL A 73 16.82 -6.53 -1.65
C VAL A 73 17.44 -5.56 -2.65
N GLN A 74 18.55 -5.94 -3.29
CA GLN A 74 19.24 -5.13 -4.29
C GLN A 74 18.38 -4.90 -5.53
N THR A 75 17.70 -5.93 -6.01
CA THR A 75 16.78 -5.82 -7.14
C THR A 75 15.65 -4.83 -6.85
N LEU A 76 14.98 -4.95 -5.70
CA LEU A 76 13.88 -4.05 -5.33
C LEU A 76 14.36 -2.62 -5.09
N THR A 77 15.51 -2.43 -4.45
CA THR A 77 16.14 -1.11 -4.28
C THR A 77 16.38 -0.45 -5.64
N SER A 78 16.93 -1.21 -6.59
CA SER A 78 17.21 -0.73 -7.95
C SER A 78 15.92 -0.35 -8.70
N ILE A 79 14.88 -1.19 -8.62
CA ILE A 79 13.57 -0.91 -9.23
C ILE A 79 12.97 0.38 -8.65
N VAL A 80 12.93 0.52 -7.33
CA VAL A 80 12.37 1.71 -6.66
C VAL A 80 13.13 2.96 -7.07
N ASN A 81 14.46 2.96 -6.96
CA ASN A 81 15.25 4.15 -7.28
C ASN A 81 15.17 4.50 -8.77
N ALA A 82 15.15 3.53 -9.68
CA ALA A 82 14.97 3.79 -11.11
C ALA A 82 13.61 4.44 -11.41
N VAL A 83 12.51 3.89 -10.86
CA VAL A 83 11.16 4.42 -11.06
C VAL A 83 11.00 5.84 -10.51
N TYR A 84 11.53 6.09 -9.31
CA TYR A 84 11.37 7.39 -8.65
C TYR A 84 12.34 8.46 -9.17
N THR A 85 13.53 8.07 -9.64
CA THR A 85 14.43 8.98 -10.36
C THR A 85 13.75 9.52 -11.61
N GLU A 86 13.06 8.68 -12.38
CA GLU A 86 12.35 9.10 -13.58
C GLU A 86 11.12 9.97 -13.26
N THR A 87 10.35 9.58 -12.23
CA THR A 87 9.01 10.15 -11.98
C THR A 87 8.97 11.29 -10.98
N GLU A 88 10.09 11.58 -10.30
CA GLU A 88 10.23 12.65 -9.31
C GLU A 88 11.46 13.53 -9.56
N ALA A 89 12.05 13.49 -10.77
CA ALA A 89 13.24 14.25 -11.15
C ALA A 89 13.10 15.78 -10.94
N ASP A 90 11.88 16.31 -11.02
CA ASP A 90 11.56 17.72 -10.82
C ASP A 90 11.08 18.05 -9.39
N ILE A 91 11.02 17.04 -8.51
CA ILE A 91 10.64 17.20 -7.10
C ILE A 91 11.87 17.30 -6.22
N TRP A 92 12.91 16.51 -6.50
CA TRP A 92 14.07 16.35 -5.63
C TRP A 92 15.34 16.95 -6.23
N GLY A 93 16.25 17.40 -5.37
CA GLY A 93 17.60 17.77 -5.78
C GLY A 93 18.39 16.60 -6.39
N PRO A 94 19.48 16.89 -7.12
CA PRO A 94 20.30 15.88 -7.77
C PRO A 94 20.89 14.89 -6.74
N GLY A 95 20.91 13.61 -7.11
CA GLY A 95 21.46 12.55 -6.26
C GLY A 95 20.52 12.06 -5.15
N PHE A 96 19.27 12.54 -5.10
CA PHE A 96 18.28 12.01 -4.16
C PHE A 96 17.91 10.57 -4.51
N GLU A 97 18.08 9.67 -3.55
CA GLU A 97 17.63 8.28 -3.65
C GLU A 97 16.32 8.08 -2.88
N ARG A 98 15.43 7.29 -3.47
CA ARG A 98 14.12 7.06 -2.89
C ARG A 98 14.15 6.08 -1.72
N THR A 99 14.93 5.01 -1.86
CA THR A 99 15.14 3.99 -0.83
C THR A 99 16.57 3.49 -0.84
N SER A 100 17.00 2.88 0.27
CA SER A 100 18.27 2.15 0.37
C SER A 100 18.03 0.65 0.56
N ALA A 101 19.09 -0.15 0.36
CA ALA A 101 19.04 -1.60 0.63
C ALA A 101 18.70 -1.90 2.09
N ASP A 102 19.22 -1.11 3.03
CA ASP A 102 18.94 -1.27 4.46
C ASP A 102 17.47 -1.00 4.79
N GLN A 103 16.87 0.01 4.15
CA GLN A 103 15.44 0.29 4.33
C GLN A 103 14.56 -0.81 3.74
N VAL A 104 14.89 -1.28 2.53
CA VAL A 104 14.17 -2.40 1.90
C VAL A 104 14.28 -3.66 2.77
N ALA A 105 15.48 -3.98 3.27
CA ALA A 105 15.68 -5.10 4.19
C ALA A 105 14.89 -4.93 5.49
N GLY A 106 14.85 -3.70 6.04
CA GLY A 106 14.05 -3.35 7.20
C GLY A 106 12.54 -3.59 6.98
N TYR A 107 11.99 -3.17 5.85
CA TYR A 107 10.57 -3.41 5.52
C TYR A 107 10.25 -4.89 5.35
N ILE A 108 11.17 -5.68 4.76
CA ILE A 108 11.00 -7.15 4.68
C ILE A 108 11.04 -7.77 6.06
N ALA A 109 11.97 -7.36 6.93
CA ALA A 109 12.06 -7.84 8.30
C ALA A 109 10.82 -7.50 9.14
N ALA A 110 10.20 -6.35 8.88
CA ALA A 110 8.97 -5.92 9.52
C ALA A 110 7.71 -6.60 8.94
N GLY A 111 7.82 -7.33 7.81
CA GLY A 111 6.65 -7.89 7.11
C GLY A 111 5.78 -6.82 6.45
N GLU A 112 6.35 -5.66 6.12
CA GLU A 112 5.65 -4.49 5.59
C GLU A 112 5.87 -4.29 4.09
N LEU A 113 6.72 -5.10 3.46
CA LEU A 113 7.02 -4.99 2.02
C LEU A 113 6.24 -6.05 1.22
N ALA A 114 5.31 -5.62 0.39
CA ALA A 114 4.69 -6.47 -0.61
C ALA A 114 5.52 -6.46 -1.91
N VAL A 115 5.74 -7.64 -2.50
CA VAL A 115 6.54 -7.82 -3.72
C VAL A 115 5.66 -8.42 -4.82
N ALA A 116 5.71 -7.81 -6.00
CA ALA A 116 5.09 -8.34 -7.19
C ALA A 116 6.08 -9.22 -7.96
N TYR A 117 5.65 -10.43 -8.29
CA TYR A 117 6.42 -11.39 -9.05
C TYR A 117 5.72 -11.70 -10.37
N LEU A 118 6.51 -11.79 -11.44
CA LEU A 118 6.07 -12.40 -12.68
C LEU A 118 6.28 -13.92 -12.60
N ASN A 119 5.18 -14.67 -12.73
CA ASN A 119 5.19 -16.12 -12.88
C ASN A 119 5.50 -16.45 -14.34
N ARG A 120 6.73 -16.86 -14.62
CA ARG A 120 7.05 -17.43 -15.92
C ARG A 120 6.52 -18.87 -15.93
N GLY A 121 5.47 -19.12 -16.70
CA GLY A 121 5.06 -20.49 -17.02
C GLY A 121 6.26 -21.23 -17.61
N GLY A 122 6.59 -22.40 -17.06
CA GLY A 122 7.56 -23.29 -17.71
C GLY A 122 7.10 -23.51 -19.14
N GLY A 123 7.98 -23.22 -20.12
CA GLY A 123 7.71 -23.58 -21.52
C GLY A 123 7.32 -25.05 -21.60
N GLU A 124 6.46 -25.38 -22.56
CA GLU A 124 5.85 -26.70 -22.81
C GLU A 124 6.46 -27.85 -22.01
N ALA A 125 5.68 -28.35 -21.06
CA ALA A 125 5.98 -29.57 -20.34
C ALA A 125 6.14 -30.72 -21.34
N THR A 126 7.38 -30.96 -21.78
CA THR A 126 7.74 -32.23 -22.39
C THR A 126 7.55 -33.26 -21.30
N THR A 127 6.54 -34.11 -21.48
CA THR A 127 6.10 -35.18 -20.60
C THR A 127 7.25 -36.09 -20.20
N THR A 128 8.00 -35.75 -19.15
CA THR A 128 8.76 -36.66 -18.28
C THR A 128 9.16 -35.91 -17.00
N ALA A 129 8.61 -36.33 -15.86
CA ALA A 129 9.06 -36.07 -14.48
C ALA A 129 9.00 -34.62 -13.91
N MET A 130 7.84 -34.27 -13.32
CA MET A 130 7.66 -34.03 -11.87
C MET A 130 8.74 -33.27 -11.08
N THR A 131 9.17 -32.07 -11.50
CA THR A 131 9.52 -30.94 -10.61
C THR A 131 9.53 -29.62 -11.41
N THR A 132 8.37 -29.01 -11.64
CA THR A 132 8.29 -27.69 -12.29
C THR A 132 8.70 -26.60 -11.30
N THR A 133 10.00 -26.29 -11.25
CA THR A 133 10.52 -25.11 -10.54
C THR A 133 10.03 -23.86 -11.26
N THR A 134 8.88 -23.32 -10.83
CA THR A 134 8.37 -22.04 -11.33
C THR A 134 9.33 -20.95 -10.87
N THR A 135 10.11 -20.42 -11.81
CA THR A 135 11.00 -19.29 -11.52
C THR A 135 10.16 -18.02 -11.53
N ARG A 136 10.06 -17.39 -10.36
CA ARG A 136 9.36 -16.12 -10.16
C ARG A 136 10.36 -14.97 -10.21
N VAL A 137 10.08 -13.94 -11.00
CA VAL A 137 10.96 -12.77 -11.15
C VAL A 137 10.32 -11.58 -10.43
N PRO A 138 10.99 -10.92 -9.47
CA PRO A 138 10.45 -9.72 -8.83
C PRO A 138 10.42 -8.58 -9.86
N ILE A 139 9.25 -7.97 -10.04
CA ILE A 139 9.00 -6.91 -11.02
C ILE A 139 8.52 -5.61 -10.37
N GLY A 140 8.38 -5.58 -9.04
CA GLY A 140 7.93 -4.40 -8.32
C GLY A 140 7.72 -4.66 -6.83
N CYS A 141 7.55 -3.60 -6.06
CA CYS A 141 7.19 -3.67 -4.65
C CYS A 141 6.35 -2.48 -4.21
N MET A 142 5.76 -2.59 -3.02
CA MET A 142 5.11 -1.50 -2.30
C MET A 142 5.27 -1.71 -0.79
N HIS A 143 5.32 -0.60 -0.05
CA HIS A 143 5.35 -0.61 1.41
C HIS A 143 3.93 -0.43 1.93
N ILE A 144 3.51 -1.31 2.84
CA ILE A 144 2.18 -1.30 3.45
C ILE A 144 2.37 -1.37 4.97
N THR A 145 1.76 -0.42 5.68
CA THR A 145 1.85 -0.36 7.15
C THR A 145 0.51 -0.08 7.77
N ARG A 146 0.31 -0.57 8.99
CA ARG A 146 -0.83 -0.17 9.82
C ARG A 146 -0.44 1.04 10.66
N THR A 147 -1.19 2.12 10.56
CA THR A 147 -0.92 3.36 11.29
C THR A 147 -1.82 3.53 12.52
N SER A 148 -2.99 2.88 12.53
CA SER A 148 -3.89 2.83 13.68
C SER A 148 -4.80 1.59 13.63
N PRO A 149 -5.63 1.33 14.66
CA PRO A 149 -6.58 0.22 14.61
C PRO A 149 -7.50 0.21 13.38
N THR A 150 -7.80 1.39 12.82
CA THR A 150 -8.73 1.57 11.70
C THR A 150 -8.08 2.20 10.46
N HIS A 151 -6.76 2.38 10.46
CA HIS A 151 -6.04 2.95 9.31
C HIS A 151 -4.81 2.12 8.94
N ALA A 152 -4.66 1.89 7.65
CA ALA A 152 -3.42 1.47 7.03
C ALA A 152 -2.99 2.49 5.98
N GLU A 153 -1.72 2.45 5.65
CA GLU A 153 -1.13 3.25 4.60
C GLU A 153 -0.41 2.34 3.63
N PHE A 154 -0.43 2.71 2.35
CA PHE A 154 0.58 2.21 1.43
C PHE A 154 1.29 3.34 0.69
N GLY A 155 2.54 3.07 0.35
CA GLY A 155 3.38 3.95 -0.45
C GLY A 155 4.44 3.16 -1.18
N MET A 156 5.38 3.88 -1.81
CA MET A 156 6.49 3.25 -2.54
C MET A 156 6.01 2.23 -3.59
N LEU A 157 4.85 2.47 -4.22
CA LEU A 157 4.34 1.62 -5.29
C LEU A 157 5.26 1.78 -6.51
N ALA A 158 6.13 0.80 -6.74
CA ALA A 158 7.09 0.79 -7.82
C ALA A 158 6.90 -0.49 -8.65
N VAL A 159 6.77 -0.32 -9.97
CA VAL A 159 6.78 -1.40 -10.95
C VAL A 159 7.89 -1.09 -11.93
N ASP A 160 8.74 -2.07 -12.18
CA ASP A 160 9.81 -1.98 -13.16
C ASP A 160 9.27 -1.45 -14.50
N PRO A 161 9.92 -0.43 -15.11
CA PRO A 161 9.48 0.16 -16.37
C PRO A 161 9.12 -0.84 -17.48
N ALA A 162 9.84 -1.97 -17.55
CA ALA A 162 9.60 -3.02 -18.54
C ALA A 162 8.22 -3.69 -18.42
N TYR A 163 7.55 -3.55 -17.26
CA TYR A 163 6.25 -4.14 -16.97
C TYR A 163 5.15 -3.09 -16.76
N ARG A 164 5.37 -1.83 -17.13
CA ARG A 164 4.31 -0.80 -17.10
C ARG A 164 3.21 -1.11 -18.14
N GLY A 165 1.99 -0.66 -17.85
CA GLY A 165 0.83 -0.90 -18.74
C GLY A 165 0.29 -2.33 -18.73
N THR A 166 0.92 -3.26 -18.00
CA THR A 166 0.51 -4.67 -17.91
C THR A 166 -0.63 -4.94 -16.91
N GLY A 167 -1.02 -3.93 -16.13
CA GLY A 167 -1.95 -4.08 -15.02
C GLY A 167 -1.30 -4.41 -13.66
N ALA A 168 0.01 -4.67 -13.61
CA ALA A 168 0.73 -5.02 -12.36
C ALA A 168 0.48 -4.03 -11.20
N GLY A 169 0.54 -2.72 -11.47
CA GLY A 169 0.26 -1.70 -10.44
C GLY A 169 -1.17 -1.76 -9.88
N ARG A 170 -2.16 -2.17 -10.69
CA ARG A 170 -3.53 -2.40 -10.23
C ARG A 170 -3.62 -3.63 -9.36
N VAL A 171 -2.98 -4.73 -9.75
CA VAL A 171 -2.93 -5.96 -8.96
C VAL A 171 -2.33 -5.68 -7.57
N MET A 172 -1.23 -4.92 -7.52
CA MET A 172 -0.59 -4.53 -6.26
C MET A 172 -1.47 -3.62 -5.38
N ALA A 173 -2.13 -2.61 -5.96
CA ALA A 173 -3.04 -1.76 -5.19
C ALA A 173 -4.24 -2.55 -4.64
N LEU A 174 -4.81 -3.48 -5.42
CA LEU A 174 -5.87 -4.36 -4.94
C LEU A 174 -5.38 -5.32 -3.85
N PHE A 175 -4.14 -5.81 -3.96
CA PHE A 175 -3.51 -6.59 -2.90
C PHE A 175 -3.40 -5.80 -1.60
N ALA A 176 -2.98 -4.53 -1.65
CA ALA A 176 -2.90 -3.68 -0.46
C ALA A 176 -4.26 -3.42 0.18
N GLU A 177 -5.30 -3.21 -0.63
CA GLU A 177 -6.68 -3.12 -0.13
C GLU A 177 -7.11 -4.41 0.58
N GLN A 178 -6.84 -5.57 0.00
CA GLN A 178 -7.18 -6.85 0.62
C GLN A 178 -6.39 -7.07 1.91
N HIS A 179 -5.07 -6.87 1.86
CA HIS A 179 -4.19 -7.03 3.01
C HIS A 179 -4.61 -6.11 4.19
N ALA A 180 -4.98 -4.86 3.90
CA ALA A 180 -5.48 -3.94 4.91
C ALA A 180 -6.82 -4.39 5.53
N ARG A 181 -7.73 -5.00 4.74
CA ARG A 181 -8.97 -5.60 5.28
C ARG A 181 -8.68 -6.78 6.19
N ASP A 182 -7.79 -7.67 5.78
CA ASP A 182 -7.49 -8.90 6.53
C ASP A 182 -6.91 -8.59 7.93
N VAL A 183 -6.22 -7.45 8.06
CA VAL A 183 -5.73 -6.94 9.35
C VAL A 183 -6.86 -6.50 10.30
N ILE A 184 -8.04 -6.07 9.80
CA ILE A 184 -9.24 -5.88 10.63
C ILE A 184 -9.63 -7.21 11.26
N PHE A 185 -9.73 -8.26 10.43
CA PHE A 185 -10.18 -9.58 10.85
C PHE A 185 -9.21 -10.24 11.84
N ALA A 186 -7.90 -10.05 11.65
CA ALA A 186 -6.88 -10.52 12.58
C ALA A 186 -6.94 -9.85 13.96
N SER A 187 -7.50 -8.62 14.05
CA SER A 187 -7.58 -7.88 15.31
C SER A 187 -8.87 -8.16 16.10
N SER A 188 -9.93 -8.63 15.44
CA SER A 188 -11.20 -9.00 16.08
C SER A 188 -11.20 -10.38 16.75
N SER A 189 -10.25 -11.26 16.42
CA SER A 189 -10.16 -12.61 16.97
C SER A 189 -9.28 -12.73 18.22
N SER A 190 -8.61 -11.66 18.66
CA SER A 190 -7.72 -11.67 19.82
C SER A 190 -8.35 -11.17 21.13
N SER A 191 -9.63 -10.80 21.12
CA SER A 191 -10.34 -10.25 22.29
C SER A 191 -11.60 -11.05 22.65
N THR A 192 -11.45 -12.35 22.96
CA THR A 192 -12.45 -13.06 23.78
C THR A 192 -11.79 -14.20 24.56
N SER A 193 -11.13 -13.89 25.68
CA SER A 193 -10.82 -14.88 26.71
C SER A 193 -10.56 -14.17 28.04
N THR A 194 -11.61 -14.00 28.84
CA THR A 194 -11.55 -14.06 30.30
C THR A 194 -12.96 -14.38 30.78
N SER A 195 -13.28 -15.66 30.87
CA SER A 195 -14.39 -16.15 31.67
C SER A 195 -13.87 -16.38 33.09
N PRO A 196 -14.49 -15.83 34.15
CA PRO A 196 -14.37 -16.39 35.48
C PRO A 196 -15.50 -17.40 35.69
N SER A 197 -15.14 -18.67 35.84
CA SER A 197 -16.02 -19.72 36.37
C SER A 197 -15.47 -20.21 37.71
N LEU A 198 -16.31 -20.21 38.74
CA LEU A 198 -16.62 -21.29 39.69
C LEU A 198 -17.32 -20.64 40.91
N ASP A 199 -18.63 -20.83 41.13
CA ASP A 199 -19.28 -21.91 41.91
C ASP A 199 -19.28 -21.61 43.43
N THR A 200 -20.25 -21.92 44.31
CA THR A 200 -21.69 -22.26 44.32
C THR A 200 -22.17 -22.13 45.79
N ASN A 201 -23.45 -21.82 45.98
CA ASN A 201 -24.39 -22.19 47.06
C ASN A 201 -24.11 -22.02 48.58
N GLY A 202 -25.08 -21.37 49.24
CA GLY A 202 -25.82 -21.94 50.38
C GLY A 202 -26.00 -21.01 51.59
N ASN A 203 -27.21 -20.51 51.85
CA ASN A 203 -28.06 -20.97 52.97
C ASN A 203 -29.40 -20.19 53.06
N ALA A 204 -30.37 -20.81 53.72
CA ALA A 204 -31.81 -20.54 53.70
C ALA A 204 -32.34 -19.56 54.79
N ASP A 205 -33.66 -19.34 54.70
CA ASP A 205 -34.64 -19.03 55.77
C ASP A 205 -34.85 -17.58 56.25
N HIS A 206 -35.91 -16.91 55.76
CA HIS A 206 -37.07 -16.49 56.58
C HIS A 206 -38.19 -15.80 55.76
N GLU A 207 -39.43 -16.18 56.06
CA GLU A 207 -40.70 -15.66 55.51
C GLU A 207 -41.30 -14.55 56.45
N PRO A 208 -42.51 -13.98 56.23
CA PRO A 208 -42.68 -12.55 55.96
C PRO A 208 -43.54 -11.80 57.00
N GLN A 209 -43.49 -10.46 57.06
CA GLN A 209 -44.60 -9.63 57.57
C GLN A 209 -44.67 -8.29 56.82
N GLY A 210 -45.90 -7.91 56.45
CA GLY A 210 -46.18 -6.85 55.49
C GLY A 210 -46.36 -5.45 56.07
N ASN A 211 -46.65 -4.53 55.16
CA ASN A 211 -47.62 -3.46 55.40
C ASN A 211 -48.14 -2.88 54.08
N HIS A 212 -49.45 -2.68 54.05
CA HIS A 212 -50.20 -1.87 53.09
C HIS A 212 -49.73 -0.40 53.10
N TYR A 213 -49.70 0.28 51.94
CA TYR A 213 -50.56 1.44 51.65
C TYR A 213 -50.46 1.89 50.18
N SER A 214 -51.57 2.40 49.67
CA SER A 214 -51.92 2.67 48.27
C SER A 214 -51.30 3.92 47.62
N SER A 215 -51.17 3.84 46.30
CA SER A 215 -51.48 4.86 45.27
C SER A 215 -50.83 6.24 45.38
N SER A 216 -49.97 6.55 44.40
CA SER A 216 -50.23 7.68 43.49
C SER A 216 -49.33 7.60 42.26
N SER A 217 -49.99 7.75 41.12
CA SER A 217 -49.44 7.98 39.80
C SER A 217 -48.29 8.98 39.80
N ASN A 218 -47.20 8.65 39.12
CA ASN A 218 -46.55 9.58 38.21
C ASN A 218 -46.00 8.79 37.03
N LYS A 219 -46.68 8.96 35.90
CA LYS A 219 -46.11 8.77 34.58
C LYS A 219 -44.92 9.72 34.49
N ASN A 220 -43.73 9.19 34.29
CA ASN A 220 -42.72 9.83 33.47
C ASN A 220 -42.16 8.72 32.60
N GLU A 221 -42.55 8.81 31.35
CA GLU A 221 -42.00 8.09 30.22
C GLU A 221 -40.53 8.50 30.13
N GLU A 222 -39.65 7.77 30.83
CA GLU A 222 -38.25 7.69 30.43
C GLU A 222 -38.25 6.79 29.19
N GLU A 223 -38.53 7.43 28.05
CA GLU A 223 -38.17 6.92 26.75
C GLU A 223 -36.69 6.55 26.83
N GLN A 224 -36.46 5.25 26.91
CA GLN A 224 -35.25 4.62 26.47
C GLN A 224 -35.04 5.09 25.02
N GLU A 225 -34.31 6.18 24.84
CA GLU A 225 -33.49 6.38 23.65
C GLU A 225 -32.33 5.36 23.72
N GLU A 226 -32.70 4.08 23.70
CA GLU A 226 -31.86 3.01 23.18
C GLU A 226 -31.91 3.18 21.66
N GLY A 227 -31.34 4.30 21.22
CA GLY A 227 -31.07 4.57 19.83
C GLY A 227 -30.22 3.41 19.35
N ASP A 228 -30.77 2.68 18.40
CA ASP A 228 -30.14 1.68 17.56
C ASP A 228 -28.92 2.33 16.88
N ALA A 229 -27.85 2.50 17.66
CA ALA A 229 -26.52 2.81 17.19
C ALA A 229 -26.05 1.51 16.55
N ALA A 230 -26.62 1.23 15.37
CA ALA A 230 -26.27 0.13 14.50
C ALA A 230 -24.76 -0.03 14.61
N VAL A 231 -24.33 -1.13 15.24
CA VAL A 231 -22.92 -1.39 15.56
C VAL A 231 -22.15 -1.22 14.26
N ARG A 232 -21.55 -0.04 14.09
CA ARG A 232 -20.82 0.28 12.86
C ARG A 232 -19.65 -0.68 12.88
N ARG A 233 -19.70 -1.67 11.98
CA ARG A 233 -18.58 -2.61 11.80
C ARG A 233 -17.31 -1.77 11.66
N PRO A 234 -16.23 -2.11 12.35
CA PRO A 234 -14.99 -1.37 12.20
C PRO A 234 -14.56 -1.42 10.73
N THR A 235 -14.59 -0.27 10.07
CA THR A 235 -14.14 -0.11 8.68
C THR A 235 -12.66 0.24 8.68
N MET A 236 -11.87 -0.40 7.83
CA MET A 236 -10.49 0.02 7.60
C MET A 236 -10.48 1.15 6.60
N GLN A 237 -9.64 2.15 6.84
CA GLN A 237 -9.32 3.17 5.86
C GLN A 237 -7.91 2.90 5.34
N LEU A 238 -7.77 2.81 4.03
CA LEU A 238 -6.47 2.72 3.39
C LEU A 238 -6.12 4.08 2.80
N GLN A 239 -5.01 4.63 3.27
CA GLN A 239 -4.50 5.93 2.82
C GLN A 239 -3.25 5.78 1.96
N LEU A 240 -3.00 6.79 1.16
CA LEU A 240 -1.73 7.01 0.46
C LEU A 240 -1.47 8.50 0.33
N HIS A 241 -0.22 8.86 0.06
CA HIS A 241 0.15 10.23 -0.23
C HIS A 241 0.82 10.38 -1.57
N LEU A 242 0.57 11.52 -2.20
CA LEU A 242 1.17 11.89 -3.47
C LEU A 242 1.87 13.24 -3.35
N LEU A 243 3.19 13.23 -3.51
CA LEU A 243 3.99 14.44 -3.61
C LEU A 243 4.02 14.91 -5.07
N VAL A 244 3.69 16.18 -5.29
CA VAL A 244 3.56 16.81 -6.62
C VAL A 244 4.28 18.15 -6.60
N PRO A 245 5.12 18.49 -7.58
CA PRO A 245 5.74 19.81 -7.63
C PRO A 245 4.67 20.88 -7.84
N ALA A 246 4.82 22.01 -7.16
CA ALA A 246 3.89 23.13 -7.28
C ALA A 246 4.22 23.99 -8.51
N GLY A 247 3.22 24.74 -8.99
CA GLY A 247 3.40 25.78 -10.01
C GLY A 247 3.16 25.35 -11.45
N ARG A 248 3.40 24.07 -11.83
CA ARG A 248 3.01 23.56 -13.15
C ARG A 248 2.32 22.19 -13.07
N PRO A 249 1.34 21.93 -13.93
CA PRO A 249 0.73 20.61 -14.01
C PRO A 249 1.76 19.56 -14.43
N HIS A 250 2.00 18.54 -13.59
CA HIS A 250 2.88 17.42 -13.91
C HIS A 250 2.04 16.30 -14.57
N PRO A 251 2.16 16.01 -15.88
CA PRO A 251 1.24 15.12 -16.59
C PRO A 251 1.18 13.70 -16.01
N PHE A 252 2.33 13.14 -15.63
CA PHE A 252 2.37 11.83 -14.96
C PHE A 252 1.60 11.81 -13.63
N LYS A 253 1.82 12.78 -12.74
CA LYS A 253 1.13 12.86 -11.44
C LYS A 253 -0.38 13.10 -11.60
N GLN A 254 -0.81 13.82 -12.64
CA GLN A 254 -2.23 13.95 -12.99
C GLN A 254 -2.85 12.63 -13.43
N ARG A 255 -2.16 11.87 -14.31
CA ARG A 255 -2.62 10.53 -14.71
C ARG A 255 -2.69 9.58 -13.51
N LEU A 256 -1.70 9.64 -12.63
CA LEU A 256 -1.62 8.82 -11.42
C LEU A 256 -2.75 9.18 -10.43
N ARG A 257 -3.01 10.46 -10.22
CA ARG A 257 -4.15 10.94 -9.43
C ARG A 257 -5.48 10.41 -9.98
N GLY A 258 -5.75 10.61 -11.28
CA GLY A 258 -6.98 10.11 -11.89
C GLY A 258 -7.08 8.57 -11.86
N TRP A 259 -5.94 7.87 -11.83
CA TRP A 259 -5.92 6.42 -11.64
C TRP A 259 -6.35 6.02 -10.23
N TYR A 260 -5.86 6.69 -9.18
CA TYR A 260 -6.33 6.46 -7.81
C TYR A 260 -7.82 6.81 -7.63
N GLU A 261 -8.28 7.90 -8.23
CA GLU A 261 -9.71 8.28 -8.21
C GLU A 261 -10.60 7.20 -8.86
N ARG A 262 -10.19 6.63 -10.00
CA ARG A 262 -10.89 5.50 -10.63
C ARG A 262 -10.82 4.20 -9.82
N MET A 263 -9.80 4.05 -8.97
CA MET A 263 -9.69 2.95 -8.01
C MET A 263 -10.60 3.15 -6.78
N GLY A 264 -11.27 4.30 -6.66
CA GLY A 264 -12.18 4.63 -5.57
C GLY A 264 -11.53 5.34 -4.39
N TYR A 265 -10.30 5.84 -4.54
CA TYR A 265 -9.68 6.71 -3.55
C TYR A 265 -10.18 8.14 -3.74
N VAL A 266 -10.40 8.84 -2.63
CA VAL A 266 -10.85 10.23 -2.60
C VAL A 266 -9.74 11.09 -2.02
N GLU A 267 -9.45 12.24 -2.63
CA GLU A 267 -8.56 13.23 -2.02
C GLU A 267 -9.22 13.78 -0.75
N THR A 268 -8.62 13.54 0.42
CA THR A 268 -9.14 14.02 1.71
C THR A 268 -8.46 15.28 2.20
N GLY A 269 -7.35 15.69 1.58
CA GLY A 269 -6.74 16.98 1.81
C GLY A 269 -5.27 17.05 1.42
N ARG A 270 -4.60 18.08 1.95
CA ARG A 270 -3.17 18.30 1.79
C ARG A 270 -2.49 18.27 3.16
N GLY A 271 -1.41 17.51 3.28
CA GLY A 271 -0.58 17.48 4.48
C GLY A 271 0.51 18.54 4.46
N ASP A 272 1.09 18.80 5.62
CA ASP A 272 2.33 19.56 5.76
C ASP A 272 3.52 18.62 5.55
N PHE A 273 4.15 18.73 4.38
CA PHE A 273 5.33 17.91 4.05
C PHE A 273 6.52 18.23 4.96
N ALA A 274 6.73 19.51 5.29
CA ALA A 274 7.86 19.92 6.11
C ALA A 274 7.70 19.47 7.57
N GLY A 275 6.47 19.51 8.10
CA GLY A 275 6.15 18.95 9.40
C GLY A 275 6.29 17.43 9.45
N ALA A 276 5.83 16.71 8.41
CA ALA A 276 5.90 15.26 8.37
C ALA A 276 7.31 14.71 8.09
N PHE A 277 8.11 15.42 7.28
CA PHE A 277 9.44 15.00 6.85
C PHE A 277 10.46 16.14 6.95
N PRO A 278 10.79 16.60 8.16
CA PRO A 278 11.65 17.78 8.36
C PRO A 278 13.06 17.59 7.78
N ALA A 279 13.58 16.36 7.76
CA ALA A 279 14.89 16.07 7.17
C ALA A 279 14.87 16.04 5.63
N LEU A 280 13.72 15.82 5.00
CA LEU A 280 13.59 15.71 3.55
C LEU A 280 13.14 17.01 2.90
N ALA A 281 12.34 17.82 3.60
CA ALA A 281 11.84 19.08 3.05
C ALA A 281 12.95 20.01 2.50
N PRO A 282 14.14 20.12 3.13
CA PRO A 282 15.25 20.91 2.57
C PRO A 282 15.84 20.35 1.26
N LEU A 283 15.53 19.11 0.90
CA LEU A 283 16.05 18.43 -0.30
C LEU A 283 15.14 18.60 -1.53
N LEU A 284 13.98 19.23 -1.36
CA LEU A 284 13.07 19.52 -2.46
C LEU A 284 13.71 20.54 -3.41
N ALA A 285 13.61 20.29 -4.72
CA ALA A 285 14.09 21.22 -5.76
C ALA A 285 13.24 22.51 -5.83
N GLY A 286 12.03 22.47 -5.27
CA GLY A 286 11.13 23.61 -5.22
C GLY A 286 9.89 23.32 -4.38
N PRO A 287 8.90 24.24 -4.35
CA PRO A 287 7.68 24.03 -3.58
C PRO A 287 6.94 22.79 -4.08
N ALA A 288 6.40 21.99 -3.16
CA ALA A 288 5.66 20.78 -3.47
C ALA A 288 4.36 20.70 -2.67
N LEU A 289 3.35 20.07 -3.26
CA LEU A 289 2.06 19.77 -2.65
C LEU A 289 2.04 18.30 -2.23
N TYR A 290 1.66 18.05 -0.99
CA TYR A 290 1.60 16.72 -0.40
C TYR A 290 0.14 16.31 -0.21
N TYR A 291 -0.41 15.65 -1.23
CA TYR A 291 -1.81 15.23 -1.23
C TYR A 291 -2.02 13.95 -0.43
N ARG A 292 -3.16 13.86 0.26
CA ARG A 292 -3.63 12.65 0.93
C ARG A 292 -4.85 12.11 0.20
N PHE A 293 -4.83 10.82 -0.06
CA PHE A 293 -5.95 10.08 -0.62
C PHE A 293 -6.34 8.96 0.34
N GLU A 294 -7.64 8.74 0.50
CA GLU A 294 -8.18 7.70 1.38
C GLU A 294 -9.27 6.91 0.66
N LYS A 295 -9.39 5.64 1.03
CA LYS A 295 -10.47 4.75 0.61
C LYS A 295 -10.97 3.97 1.81
N VAL A 296 -12.27 4.07 2.08
CA VAL A 296 -12.93 3.21 3.06
C VAL A 296 -13.07 1.81 2.48
N LEU A 297 -12.60 0.82 3.23
CA LEU A 297 -12.67 -0.59 2.91
C LEU A 297 -13.77 -1.22 3.75
N PHE A 298 -14.82 -1.65 3.05
CA PHE A 298 -15.90 -2.47 3.60
C PHE A 298 -15.57 -3.96 3.50
#